data_AF-A0A2W4QHY5-F1
#
_entry.id   AF-A0A2W4QHY5-F1
#
_cell.length_a   1.000
_cell.length_b   1.000
_cell.length_c   1.000
_cell.angle_alpha   90.00
_cell.angle_beta   90.00
_cell.angle_gamma   90.00
#
_symmetry.space_group_name_H-M   'P 1'
#
loop_
_entity.id
_entity.type
_entity.pdbx_description
1 polymer ?
#
loop_
_entity_poly.entity_id
_entity_poly.type
_entity_poly.pdbx_seq_one_letter_code
_entity_poly.pdbx_strand_id
1 'polypeptide(L)'
;MAGKRNFFVDTIYKLKILPRWIIIFIDLAILLVSTAIGYLLRFSFVFEDILANNFVAALGIQFGCGLFSIMVTNSYRGIIRYTGVQDGVRIFYVVILNLVLVSSVNLIYYYNVQHNLIPYSVIFISFLASFLFLFNYRLLVNNVFFKNFTLDY
;
A
#
# COMPACT_ATOMS: atom_id res chain seq x y z
N MET A 1 40.22 9.84 -5.05
CA MET A 1 39.17 10.33 -5.98
C MET A 1 37.83 10.18 -5.28
N ALA A 2 37.40 11.21 -4.55
CA ALA A 2 36.15 11.23 -3.80
C ALA A 2 35.16 12.12 -4.58
N GLY A 3 34.17 11.51 -5.21
CA GLY A 3 33.29 12.22 -6.13
C GLY A 3 31.88 11.66 -6.10
N LYS A 4 30.98 12.47 -5.52
CA LYS A 4 29.52 12.39 -5.68
C LYS A 4 28.80 11.28 -4.91
N ARG A 5 29.02 11.21 -3.58
CA ARG A 5 28.06 10.55 -2.70
C ARG A 5 26.81 11.45 -2.63
N ASN A 6 25.72 10.96 -3.19
CA ASN A 6 24.49 11.72 -3.46
C ASN A 6 24.01 12.46 -2.20
N PHE A 7 24.04 13.79 -2.21
CA PHE A 7 23.57 14.66 -1.12
C PHE A 7 22.16 14.30 -0.63
N PHE A 8 21.29 13.89 -1.55
CA PHE A 8 19.95 13.38 -1.25
C PHE A 8 19.94 12.13 -0.36
N VAL A 9 20.89 11.23 -0.57
CA VAL A 9 21.01 9.99 0.18
C VAL A 9 21.46 10.30 1.62
N ASP A 10 22.43 11.21 1.79
CA ASP A 10 22.89 11.66 3.11
C ASP A 10 21.82 12.50 3.87
N THR A 11 20.95 13.23 3.17
CA THR A 11 19.78 13.90 3.79
C THR A 11 18.72 12.91 4.26
N ILE A 12 18.45 11.85 3.51
CA ILE A 12 17.52 10.79 3.91
C ILE A 12 18.07 10.02 5.13
N TYR A 13 19.39 9.80 5.20
CA TYR A 13 20.04 9.13 6.34
C TYR A 13 20.10 9.98 7.62
N LYS A 14 20.03 11.32 7.53
CA LYS A 14 19.98 12.22 8.70
C LYS A 14 18.61 12.36 9.34
N LEU A 15 17.53 11.87 8.72
CA LEU A 15 16.20 11.86 9.32
C LEU A 15 16.09 10.70 10.29
N LYS A 16 16.59 10.92 11.52
CA LYS A 16 16.54 10.00 12.68
C LYS A 16 15.13 9.49 13.02
N ILE A 17 14.09 10.08 12.41
CA ILE A 17 12.68 9.74 12.53
C ILE A 17 12.08 9.84 11.12
N LEU A 18 11.62 8.72 10.54
CA LEU A 18 10.86 8.79 9.29
C LEU A 18 9.56 9.58 9.58
N PRO A 19 9.29 10.69 8.90
CA PRO A 19 8.08 11.46 9.14
C PRO A 19 6.88 10.60 8.74
N ARG A 20 5.88 10.54 9.63
CA ARG A 20 4.71 9.63 9.52
C ARG A 20 3.96 9.79 8.20
N TRP A 21 3.93 11.02 7.68
CA TRP A 21 3.30 11.35 6.40
C TRP A 21 3.94 10.64 5.20
N ILE A 22 5.27 10.43 5.22
CA ILE A 22 5.97 9.71 4.14
C ILE A 22 5.52 8.25 4.10
N ILE A 23 5.34 7.62 5.27
CA ILE A 23 4.89 6.23 5.35
C ILE A 23 3.48 6.08 4.78
N ILE A 24 2.57 7.00 5.15
CA ILE A 24 1.20 7.01 4.61
C ILE A 24 1.22 7.17 3.09
N PHE A 25 2.06 8.07 2.57
CA PHE A 25 2.17 8.31 1.14
C PHE A 25 2.69 7.09 0.38
N ILE A 26 3.73 6.44 0.89
CA ILE A 26 4.30 5.23 0.28
C ILE A 26 3.29 4.08 0.35
N ASP A 27 2.64 3.87 1.50
CA ASP A 27 1.63 2.83 1.67
C ASP A 27 0.47 3.02 0.67
N LEU A 28 0.02 4.27 0.45
CA LEU A 28 -0.99 4.62 -0.56
C LEU A 28 -0.51 4.36 -1.99
N ALA A 29 0.70 4.76 -2.32
CA ALA A 29 1.27 4.53 -3.64
C ALA A 29 1.34 3.02 -3.95
N ILE A 30 1.73 2.20 -2.97
CA ILE A 30 1.77 0.74 -3.11
C ILE A 30 0.37 0.15 -3.36
N LEU A 31 -0.65 0.64 -2.63
CA LEU A 31 -2.03 0.21 -2.84
C LEU A 31 -2.51 0.53 -4.27
N LEU A 32 -2.23 1.74 -4.77
CA LEU A 32 -2.59 2.13 -6.13
C LEU A 32 -1.87 1.29 -7.19
N VAL A 33 -0.57 1.07 -7.03
CA VAL A 33 0.23 0.24 -7.94
C VAL A 33 -0.27 -1.20 -7.93
N SER A 34 -0.61 -1.74 -6.76
CA SER A 34 -1.16 -3.10 -6.65
C SER A 34 -2.51 -3.24 -7.35
N THR A 35 -3.38 -2.24 -7.25
CA THR A 35 -4.64 -2.22 -8.01
C THR A 35 -4.40 -2.11 -9.51
N ALA A 36 -3.44 -1.29 -9.95
CA ALA A 36 -3.06 -1.23 -11.36
C ALA A 36 -2.56 -2.58 -11.89
N ILE A 37 -1.69 -3.26 -11.13
CA ILE A 37 -1.20 -4.61 -11.45
C ILE A 37 -2.35 -5.62 -11.49
N GLY A 38 -3.31 -5.54 -10.56
CA GLY A 38 -4.48 -6.41 -10.55
C GLY A 38 -5.33 -6.30 -11.82
N TYR A 39 -5.51 -5.08 -12.33
CA TYR A 39 -6.18 -4.84 -13.62
C TYR A 39 -5.37 -5.39 -14.79
N LEU A 40 -4.06 -5.10 -14.85
CA LEU A 40 -3.20 -5.58 -15.94
C LEU A 40 -3.20 -7.12 -16.04
N LEU A 41 -3.11 -7.81 -14.90
CA LEU A 41 -3.14 -9.27 -14.83
C LEU A 41 -4.50 -9.84 -15.23
N ARG A 42 -5.61 -9.21 -14.82
CA ARG A 42 -6.96 -9.71 -15.11
C ARG A 42 -7.32 -9.63 -16.59
N PHE A 43 -6.88 -8.56 -17.26
CA PHE A 43 -7.16 -8.29 -18.66
C PHE A 43 -6.01 -8.70 -19.59
N SER A 44 -5.05 -9.48 -19.08
CA SER A 44 -3.92 -9.97 -19.88
C SER A 44 -3.23 -8.86 -20.68
N PHE A 45 -3.08 -7.67 -20.09
CA PHE A 45 -2.47 -6.47 -20.70
C PHE A 45 -3.23 -5.86 -21.89
N VAL A 46 -4.51 -6.20 -22.10
CA VAL A 46 -5.36 -5.57 -23.12
C VAL A 46 -5.92 -4.24 -22.58
N PHE A 47 -5.37 -3.12 -23.07
CA PHE A 47 -5.71 -1.78 -22.57
C PHE A 47 -7.16 -1.33 -22.84
N GLU A 48 -7.76 -1.78 -23.94
CA GLU A 48 -9.15 -1.41 -24.28
C GLU A 48 -10.15 -1.96 -23.25
N ASP A 49 -9.98 -3.23 -22.85
CA ASP A 49 -10.83 -3.86 -21.83
C ASP A 49 -10.62 -3.25 -20.44
N ILE A 50 -9.41 -2.76 -20.14
CA ILE A 50 -9.11 -2.09 -18.87
C ILE A 50 -9.86 -0.75 -18.79
N LEU A 51 -9.79 0.06 -19.86
CA LEU A 51 -10.47 1.36 -19.91
C LEU A 51 -12.00 1.20 -19.92
N ALA A 52 -12.51 0.17 -20.61
CA ALA A 52 -13.93 -0.16 -20.63
C ALA A 52 -14.47 -0.59 -19.25
N ASN A 53 -13.63 -1.18 -18.39
CA ASN A 53 -14.00 -1.65 -17.05
C ASN A 53 -13.70 -0.64 -15.93
N ASN A 54 -13.96 0.65 -16.20
CA ASN A 54 -13.97 1.71 -15.20
C ASN A 54 -12.68 1.78 -14.33
N PHE A 55 -11.52 1.57 -14.94
CA PHE A 55 -10.21 1.58 -14.27
C PHE A 55 -9.99 2.80 -13.37
N VAL A 56 -10.38 3.99 -13.85
CA VAL A 56 -10.23 5.24 -13.10
C VAL A 56 -11.10 5.25 -11.84
N ALA A 57 -12.34 4.73 -11.92
CA ALA A 57 -13.23 4.64 -10.77
C ALA A 57 -12.67 3.67 -9.72
N ALA A 58 -12.11 2.54 -10.16
CA ALA A 58 -11.48 1.58 -9.26
C ALA A 58 -10.26 2.15 -8.54
N LEU A 59 -9.41 2.91 -9.24
CA LEU A 59 -8.29 3.63 -8.61
C LEU A 59 -8.78 4.69 -7.62
N GLY A 60 -9.85 5.42 -7.94
CA GLY A 60 -10.44 6.41 -7.04
C GLY A 60 -11.01 5.77 -5.76
N ILE A 61 -11.74 4.65 -5.90
CA ILE A 61 -12.26 3.89 -4.77
C ILE A 61 -11.10 3.32 -3.94
N GLN A 62 -10.08 2.76 -4.58
CA GLN A 62 -8.90 2.23 -3.90
C GLN A 62 -8.19 3.33 -3.10
N PHE A 63 -8.03 4.53 -3.68
CA PHE A 63 -7.43 5.66 -3.01
C PHE A 63 -8.21 6.07 -1.76
N GLY A 64 -9.53 6.23 -1.88
CA GLY A 64 -10.41 6.61 -0.77
C GLY A 64 -10.44 5.56 0.34
N CYS A 65 -10.70 4.29 -0.01
CA CYS A 65 -10.71 3.18 0.95
C CYS A 65 -9.34 2.93 1.56
N GLY A 66 -8.26 3.11 0.79
CA GLY A 66 -6.87 2.98 1.25
C GLY A 66 -6.51 4.04 2.28
N LEU A 67 -6.81 5.31 1.99
CA LEU A 67 -6.63 6.42 2.93
C LEU A 67 -7.38 6.17 4.22
N PHE A 68 -8.67 5.81 4.10
CA PHE A 68 -9.51 5.56 5.26
C PHE A 68 -8.98 4.41 6.12
N SER A 69 -8.58 3.30 5.50
CA SER A 69 -7.99 2.16 6.21
C SER A 69 -6.72 2.52 6.98
N ILE A 70 -5.80 3.25 6.33
CA ILE A 70 -4.53 3.67 6.94
C ILE A 70 -4.77 4.64 8.11
N MET A 71 -5.74 5.55 7.98
CA MET A 71 -6.11 6.49 9.02
C MET A 71 -6.73 5.78 10.23
N VAL A 72 -7.68 4.87 10.01
CA VAL A 72 -8.38 4.11 11.08
C VAL A 72 -7.40 3.22 11.85
N THR A 73 -6.60 2.43 11.16
CA THR A 73 -5.68 1.49 11.81
C THR A 73 -4.49 2.19 12.47
N ASN A 74 -4.34 3.51 12.31
CA ASN A 74 -3.21 4.29 12.85
C ASN A 74 -1.87 3.57 12.57
N SER A 75 -1.70 3.09 11.33
CA SER A 75 -0.60 2.18 10.97
C SER A 75 0.80 2.77 11.20
N TYR A 76 0.86 4.10 11.37
CA TYR A 76 2.01 4.93 11.65
C TYR A 76 2.46 4.98 13.13
N ARG A 77 1.66 4.51 14.09
CA ARG A 77 1.93 4.71 15.53
C ARG A 77 2.81 3.63 16.20
N GLY A 78 3.15 2.54 15.49
CA GLY A 78 3.73 1.31 16.06
C GLY A 78 5.26 1.20 16.03
N ILE A 79 5.94 2.10 15.32
CA ILE A 79 7.33 1.92 14.86
C ILE A 79 8.37 1.95 16.01
N ILE A 80 7.99 2.31 17.24
CA ILE A 80 8.95 2.75 18.27
C ILE A 80 9.41 1.62 19.24
N ARG A 81 8.86 0.40 19.22
CA ARG A 81 9.34 -0.68 20.12
C ARG A 81 9.32 -2.05 19.46
N TYR A 82 10.50 -2.59 19.13
CA TYR A 82 10.89 -4.01 19.07
C TYR A 82 9.81 -5.07 18.74
N THR A 83 8.91 -4.83 17.79
CA THR A 83 7.82 -5.78 17.50
C THR A 83 7.58 -5.97 16.00
N GLY A 84 8.59 -6.50 15.30
CA GLY A 84 8.46 -6.88 13.87
C GLY A 84 7.25 -7.76 13.58
N VAL A 85 6.80 -8.57 14.55
CA VAL A 85 5.57 -9.38 14.44
C VAL A 85 4.30 -8.52 14.57
N GLN A 86 4.24 -7.56 15.51
CA GLN A 86 3.05 -6.72 15.68
C GLN A 86 2.85 -5.75 14.51
N ASP A 87 3.93 -5.33 13.86
CA ASP A 87 3.85 -4.53 12.63
C ASP A 87 3.27 -5.34 11.47
N GLY A 88 3.67 -6.61 11.31
CA GLY A 88 3.07 -7.52 10.33
C GLY A 88 1.57 -7.71 10.55
N VAL A 89 1.15 -7.92 11.81
CA VAL A 89 -0.28 -8.01 12.18
C VAL A 89 -1.01 -6.71 11.83
N ARG A 90 -0.40 -5.55 12.06
CA ARG A 90 -1.03 -4.26 11.74
C ARG A 90 -1.24 -4.07 10.25
N ILE A 91 -0.26 -4.45 9.42
CA ILE A 91 -0.38 -4.42 7.96
C ILE A 91 -1.51 -5.34 7.52
N PHE A 92 -1.56 -6.55 8.06
CA PHE A 92 -2.63 -7.51 7.76
C PHE A 92 -4.02 -6.91 8.04
N TYR A 93 -4.19 -6.23 9.19
CA TYR A 93 -5.41 -5.50 9.50
C TYR A 93 -5.74 -4.39 8.50
N VAL A 94 -4.77 -3.55 8.10
CA VAL A 94 -4.97 -2.49 7.10
C VAL A 94 -5.45 -3.08 5.77
N VAL A 95 -4.80 -4.15 5.32
CA VAL A 95 -5.07 -4.74 4.01
C VAL A 95 -6.40 -5.50 3.99
N ILE A 96 -6.77 -6.18 5.09
CA ILE A 96 -8.11 -6.77 5.24
C ILE A 96 -9.18 -5.70 5.29
N LEU A 97 -8.99 -4.64 6.09
CA LEU A 97 -9.98 -3.57 6.20
C LEU A 97 -10.17 -2.89 4.84
N ASN A 98 -9.08 -2.67 4.10
CA ASN A 98 -9.14 -2.17 2.74
C ASN A 98 -9.92 -3.11 1.79
N LEU A 99 -9.64 -4.43 1.83
CA LEU A 99 -10.38 -5.43 1.07
C LEU A 99 -11.88 -5.40 1.37
N VAL A 100 -12.25 -5.35 2.65
CA VAL A 100 -13.64 -5.30 3.09
C VAL A 100 -14.29 -4.04 2.56
N LEU A 101 -13.67 -2.87 2.70
CA LEU A 101 -14.21 -1.60 2.21
C LEU A 101 -14.43 -1.61 0.69
N VAL A 102 -13.41 -2.03 -0.07
CA VAL A 102 -13.50 -2.08 -1.54
C VAL A 102 -14.59 -3.08 -1.97
N SER A 103 -14.68 -4.23 -1.30
CA SER A 103 -15.72 -5.23 -1.57
C SER A 103 -17.12 -4.72 -1.21
N SER A 104 -17.28 -4.01 -0.10
CA SER A 104 -18.54 -3.38 0.31
C SER A 104 -18.98 -2.32 -0.71
N VAL A 105 -18.07 -1.47 -1.18
CA VAL A 105 -18.38 -0.48 -2.22
C VAL A 105 -18.81 -1.17 -3.52
N ASN A 106 -18.10 -2.24 -3.92
CA ASN A 106 -18.47 -3.01 -5.11
C ASN A 106 -19.86 -3.66 -4.97
N LEU A 107 -20.21 -4.15 -3.78
CA LEU A 107 -21.51 -4.78 -3.50
C LEU A 107 -22.67 -3.77 -3.50
N ILE A 108 -22.45 -2.58 -2.93
CA ILE A 108 -23.41 -1.45 -2.99
C ILE A 108 -23.65 -1.03 -4.46
N TYR A 109 -22.58 -0.98 -5.26
CA TYR A 109 -22.69 -0.64 -6.68
C TYR A 109 -23.44 -1.71 -7.48
N TYR A 110 -23.15 -2.99 -7.23
CA TYR A 110 -23.86 -4.11 -7.86
C TYR A 110 -25.37 -4.06 -7.60
N TYR A 111 -25.79 -3.72 -6.38
CA TYR A 111 -27.21 -3.61 -6.04
C TYR A 111 -27.92 -2.47 -6.79
N ASN A 112 -27.21 -1.39 -7.13
CA ASN A 112 -27.79 -0.24 -7.82
C ASN A 112 -27.78 -0.37 -9.35
N VAL A 113 -26.73 -0.96 -9.93
CA VAL A 113 -26.48 -0.92 -11.40
C VAL A 113 -26.55 -2.32 -12.04
N GLN A 114 -26.68 -3.41 -11.26
CA GLN A 114 -26.69 -4.80 -11.73
C GLN A 114 -25.44 -5.19 -12.56
N HIS A 115 -24.39 -4.37 -12.51
CA HIS A 115 -23.13 -4.57 -13.19
C HIS A 115 -21.98 -4.50 -12.18
N ASN A 116 -21.02 -5.42 -12.28
CA ASN A 116 -19.84 -5.41 -11.44
C ASN A 116 -18.89 -4.30 -11.91
N LEU A 117 -18.72 -3.26 -11.10
CA LEU A 117 -17.78 -2.18 -11.40
C LEU A 117 -16.33 -2.70 -11.44
N ILE A 118 -16.02 -3.64 -10.55
CA ILE A 118 -14.70 -4.28 -10.45
C ILE A 118 -14.91 -5.80 -10.40
N PRO A 119 -14.26 -6.59 -11.28
CA PRO A 119 -14.29 -8.04 -11.18
C PRO A 119 -13.69 -8.49 -9.84
N TYR A 120 -14.34 -9.41 -9.13
CA TYR A 120 -13.83 -9.93 -7.84
C TYR A 120 -12.40 -10.47 -7.94
N SER A 121 -12.01 -11.01 -9.10
CA SER A 121 -10.63 -11.42 -9.38
C SER A 121 -9.62 -10.28 -9.25
N VAL A 122 -9.95 -9.07 -9.73
CA VAL A 122 -9.07 -7.89 -9.61
C VAL A 122 -8.90 -7.51 -8.15
N ILE A 123 -9.99 -7.48 -7.38
CA ILE A 123 -9.97 -7.16 -5.95
C ILE A 123 -9.05 -8.14 -5.21
N PHE A 124 -9.18 -9.43 -5.49
CA PHE A 124 -8.39 -10.47 -4.83
C PHE A 124 -6.89 -10.39 -5.18
N ILE A 125 -6.55 -10.19 -6.46
CA ILE A 125 -5.16 -10.02 -6.90
C ILE A 125 -4.56 -8.76 -6.29
N SER A 126 -5.31 -7.65 -6.30
CA SER A 126 -4.86 -6.37 -5.74
C SER A 126 -4.62 -6.48 -4.23
N PHE A 127 -5.46 -7.24 -3.52
CA PHE A 127 -5.28 -7.54 -2.10
C PHE A 127 -3.98 -8.32 -1.83
N LEU A 128 -3.74 -9.41 -2.56
CA LEU A 128 -2.54 -10.22 -2.39
C LEU A 128 -1.27 -9.43 -2.75
N ALA A 129 -1.29 -8.69 -3.86
CA ALA A 129 -0.18 -7.85 -4.28
C ALA A 129 0.12 -6.77 -3.23
N SER A 130 -0.93 -6.06 -2.76
CA SER A 130 -0.79 -5.03 -1.74
C SER A 130 -0.17 -5.58 -0.47
N PHE A 131 -0.67 -6.73 0.02
CA PHE A 131 -0.16 -7.38 1.21
C PHE A 131 1.34 -7.68 1.08
N LEU A 132 1.75 -8.31 -0.03
CA LEU A 132 3.14 -8.67 -0.27
C LEU A 132 4.06 -7.44 -0.36
N PHE A 133 3.66 -6.41 -1.11
CA PHE A 133 4.47 -5.20 -1.28
C PHE A 133 4.58 -4.39 0.01
N LEU A 134 3.47 -4.17 0.73
CA LEU A 134 3.47 -3.47 2.02
C LEU A 134 4.31 -4.20 3.06
N PHE A 135 4.19 -5.53 3.14
CA PHE A 135 4.95 -6.35 4.07
C PHE A 135 6.46 -6.25 3.80
N ASN A 136 6.88 -6.42 2.54
CA ASN A 136 8.29 -6.31 2.15
C ASN A 136 8.86 -4.91 2.41
N TYR A 137 8.14 -3.87 1.99
CA TYR A 137 8.56 -2.48 2.22
C TYR A 137 8.76 -2.19 3.72
N ARG A 138 7.84 -2.61 4.57
CA ARG A 138 7.93 -2.39 6.02
C ARG A 138 9.10 -3.14 6.67
N LEU A 139 9.36 -4.37 6.25
CA LEU A 139 10.54 -5.11 6.70
C LEU A 139 11.83 -4.38 6.33
N LEU A 140 11.93 -3.87 5.10
CA LEU A 140 13.09 -3.08 4.67
C LEU A 140 13.26 -1.82 5.51
N VAL A 141 12.18 -1.05 5.74
CA VAL A 141 12.22 0.15 6.57
C VAL A 141 12.66 -0.17 8.00
N ASN A 142 12.08 -1.19 8.61
CA ASN A 142 12.42 -1.60 9.97
C ASN A 142 13.89 -2.03 10.09
N ASN A 143 14.40 -2.80 9.11
CA ASN A 143 15.79 -3.24 9.09
C ASN A 143 16.77 -2.07 8.94
N VAL A 144 16.46 -1.08 8.11
CA VAL A 144 17.31 0.11 7.92
C VAL A 144 17.36 0.96 9.20
N PHE A 145 16.22 1.16 9.87
CA PHE A 145 16.19 1.88 11.15
C PHE A 145 16.92 1.15 12.27
N PHE A 146 16.71 -0.16 12.38
CA PHE A 146 17.36 -0.97 13.41
C PHE A 146 18.89 -0.94 13.26
N LYS A 147 19.40 -1.13 12.04
CA LYS A 147 20.84 -1.13 11.78
C LYS A 147 21.51 0.21 12.11
N ASN A 148 20.81 1.32 11.89
CA ASN A 148 21.34 2.64 12.24
C ASN A 148 21.46 2.85 13.76
N PHE A 149 20.59 2.24 14.57
CA PHE A 149 20.65 2.39 16.02
C PHE A 149 21.74 1.55 16.68
N THR A 150 22.13 0.41 16.06
CA THR A 150 23.18 -0.48 16.58
C THR A 150 24.59 0.00 16.23
N LEU A 151 24.76 0.89 15.24
CA LEU A 151 26.08 1.42 14.82
C LEU A 151 26.51 2.69 15.57
N ASP A 152 25.69 3.20 16.50
CA ASP A 152 26.01 4.34 17.37
C ASP A 152 26.63 3.91 18.73
N TYR A 153 27.00 2.62 18.89
CA TYR A 153 27.79 2.06 20.01
C TYR A 153 28.96 1.24 19.47
#